data_AF-A0A6B2LKH6-F1
#
_entry.id   AF-A0A6B2LKH6-F1
#
_cell.length_a   1.000
_cell.length_b   1.000
_cell.length_c   1.000
_cell.angle_alpha   90.00
_cell.angle_beta   90.00
_cell.angle_gamma   90.00
#
_symmetry.space_group_name_H-M   'P 1'
#
loop_
_entity.id
_entity.type
_entity.pdbx_description
1 polymer ?
#
loop_
_entity_poly.entity_id
_entity_poly.type
_entity_poly.pdbx_seq_one_letter_code
_entity_poly.pdbx_strand_id
1 'polypeptide(L)'
;MISSQDLVRYVGPSQLEPSLYVSALEYHSAPADMKKGFVNVNTKERISAESKRKAEAVEFALKAAEEFAIKKAEELSACLAEHQAAIEALKDHEKAYNQKTKELEAKVHSTKGISCLKYKNELAQHLAEDPLPLRKAKIIAAATAKKTEMAKLIAKEAAYAAAKAKKK
;
A
#
# COMPACT_ATOMS: atom_id res chain seq x y z
N MET A 1 39.62 1.76 18.54
CA MET A 1 39.04 0.58 19.24
C MET A 1 39.54 0.65 20.68
N ILE A 2 38.65 0.87 21.64
CA ILE A 2 39.02 0.87 23.07
C ILE A 2 39.19 -0.59 23.48
N SER A 3 40.35 -0.94 24.04
CA SER A 3 40.67 -2.31 24.48
C SER A 3 39.74 -2.70 25.63
N SER A 4 39.38 -3.98 25.76
CA SER A 4 38.64 -4.47 26.93
C SER A 4 39.40 -4.24 28.25
N GLN A 5 40.72 -4.02 28.19
CA GLN A 5 41.55 -3.60 29.33
C GLN A 5 41.25 -2.16 29.77
N ASP A 6 40.80 -1.30 28.86
CA ASP A 6 40.54 0.12 29.11
C ASP A 6 39.11 0.39 29.60
N LEU A 7 38.17 -0.55 29.37
CA LEU A 7 36.78 -0.42 29.82
C LEU A 7 36.65 -0.50 31.36
N VAL A 8 37.54 -1.26 32.01
CA VAL A 8 37.54 -1.48 33.47
C VAL A 8 38.12 -0.28 34.23
N ARG A 9 38.97 0.52 33.57
CA ARG A 9 39.56 1.71 34.20
C ARG A 9 38.67 2.96 34.14
N TYR A 10 37.65 2.97 33.27
CA TYR A 10 36.89 4.19 32.97
C TYR A 10 35.44 4.20 33.42
N VAL A 11 34.88 3.07 33.85
CA VAL A 11 33.49 3.00 34.35
C VAL A 11 33.50 2.34 35.71
N GLY A 12 33.18 3.12 36.74
CA GLY A 12 33.08 2.61 38.12
C GLY A 12 32.10 1.43 38.23
N PRO A 13 32.25 0.58 39.27
CA PRO A 13 31.58 -0.72 39.40
C PRO A 13 30.03 -0.68 39.47
N SER A 14 29.39 0.48 39.30
CA SER A 14 27.94 0.66 39.46
C SER A 14 27.14 0.71 38.15
N GLN A 15 27.75 0.49 36.98
CA GLN A 15 27.05 0.58 35.68
C GLN A 15 27.22 -0.63 34.75
N LEU A 16 27.70 -1.77 35.27
CA LEU A 16 27.72 -3.03 34.51
C LEU A 16 26.59 -3.94 34.98
N GLU A 17 25.81 -4.45 34.03
CA GLU A 17 24.78 -5.48 34.26
C GLU A 17 25.36 -6.63 35.12
N PRO A 18 24.64 -7.12 36.15
CA PRO A 18 25.17 -8.09 37.13
C PRO A 18 25.78 -9.36 36.51
N SER A 19 25.27 -9.78 35.34
CA SER A 19 25.77 -10.97 34.61
C SER A 19 27.17 -10.78 34.01
N LEU A 20 27.57 -9.54 33.72
CA LEU A 20 28.89 -9.22 33.16
C LEU A 20 29.98 -9.21 34.25
N TYR A 21 29.60 -8.93 35.49
CA TYR A 21 30.53 -8.85 36.62
C TYR A 21 31.03 -10.24 37.06
N VAL A 22 30.14 -11.23 37.06
CA VAL A 22 30.46 -12.62 37.39
C VAL A 22 31.39 -13.24 36.35
N SER A 23 31.13 -12.99 35.06
CA SER A 23 31.97 -13.50 33.96
C SER A 23 33.40 -12.90 33.95
N ALA A 24 33.57 -11.65 34.36
CA ALA A 24 34.88 -10.99 34.38
C ALA A 24 35.80 -11.50 35.51
N LEU A 25 35.20 -11.88 36.66
CA LEU A 25 35.91 -12.45 37.81
C LEU A 25 36.41 -13.88 37.52
N GLU A 26 35.60 -14.71 36.87
CA GLU A 26 36.01 -16.06 36.44
C GLU A 26 37.12 -16.01 35.38
N TYR A 27 37.09 -15.02 34.49
CA TYR A 27 38.11 -14.83 33.46
C TYR A 27 39.49 -14.42 34.02
N HIS A 28 39.56 -13.80 35.20
CA HIS A 28 40.84 -13.42 35.82
C HIS A 28 41.55 -14.60 36.49
N SER A 29 40.80 -15.58 37.03
CA SER A 29 41.34 -16.73 37.77
C SER A 29 41.73 -17.95 36.92
N ALA A 30 41.41 -17.97 35.61
CA ALA A 30 41.67 -19.11 34.73
C ALA A 30 43.09 -19.10 34.11
N PRO A 31 43.73 -20.26 33.86
CA PRO A 31 45.02 -20.34 33.16
C PRO A 31 44.92 -19.78 31.73
N ALA A 32 46.04 -19.26 31.19
CA ALA A 32 46.08 -18.51 29.92
C ALA A 32 45.46 -19.25 28.71
N ASP A 33 45.53 -20.58 28.70
CA ASP A 33 44.97 -21.42 27.65
C ASP A 33 43.43 -21.51 27.70
N MET A 34 42.83 -21.38 28.89
CA MET A 34 41.36 -21.33 29.07
C MET A 34 40.77 -19.96 28.74
N LYS A 35 41.54 -18.88 28.92
CA LYS A 35 41.12 -17.51 28.53
C LYS A 35 40.93 -17.38 27.01
N LYS A 36 41.83 -17.98 26.21
CA LYS A 36 41.69 -18.06 24.75
C LYS A 36 40.45 -18.84 24.31
N GLY A 37 40.12 -19.93 25.02
CA GLY A 37 38.91 -20.71 24.77
C GLY A 37 37.63 -19.92 25.07
N PHE A 38 37.57 -19.22 26.20
CA PHE A 38 36.40 -18.44 26.61
C PHE A 38 36.08 -17.27 25.66
N VAL A 39 37.10 -16.55 25.17
CA VAL A 39 36.91 -15.49 24.16
C VAL A 39 36.43 -16.06 22.82
N ASN A 40 36.94 -17.21 22.40
CA ASN A 40 36.58 -17.85 21.12
C ASN A 40 35.15 -18.43 21.13
N VAL A 41 34.73 -19.02 22.25
CA VAL A 41 33.37 -19.56 22.42
C VAL A 41 32.34 -18.43 22.51
N ASN A 42 32.61 -17.39 23.29
CA ASN A 42 31.70 -16.25 23.47
C ASN A 42 31.53 -15.43 22.16
N THR A 43 32.58 -15.31 21.35
CA THR A 43 32.47 -14.67 20.02
C THR A 43 31.67 -15.50 19.01
N LYS A 44 31.82 -16.83 18.98
CA LYS A 44 31.03 -17.71 18.11
C LYS A 44 29.55 -17.72 18.47
N GLU A 45 29.22 -17.78 19.76
CA GLU A 45 27.84 -17.73 20.24
C GLU A 45 27.17 -16.39 19.92
N ARG A 46 27.90 -15.27 20.03
CA ARG A 46 27.42 -13.94 19.63
C ARG A 46 27.18 -13.82 18.13
N ILE A 47 28.06 -14.36 17.29
CA ILE A 47 27.88 -14.40 15.82
C ILE A 47 26.64 -15.25 15.46
N SER A 48 26.45 -16.37 16.15
CA SER A 48 25.27 -17.25 16.01
C SER A 48 23.97 -16.57 16.47
N ALA A 49 24.00 -15.82 17.57
CA ALA A 49 22.83 -15.10 18.07
C ALA A 49 22.48 -13.91 17.17
N GLU A 50 23.48 -13.17 16.67
CA GLU A 50 23.26 -12.08 15.72
C GLU A 50 22.77 -12.57 14.35
N SER A 51 23.25 -13.72 13.86
CA SER A 51 22.75 -14.30 12.61
C SER A 51 21.31 -14.79 12.75
N LYS A 52 20.94 -15.39 13.88
CA LYS A 52 19.53 -15.75 14.19
C LYS A 52 18.63 -14.52 14.26
N ARG A 53 19.03 -13.47 14.99
CA ARG A 53 18.27 -12.20 15.06
C ARG A 53 18.11 -11.54 13.70
N LYS A 54 19.15 -11.59 12.85
CA LYS A 54 19.07 -11.09 11.47
C LYS A 54 18.12 -11.94 10.62
N ALA A 55 18.15 -13.26 10.75
CA ALA A 55 17.23 -14.15 10.05
C ALA A 55 15.77 -13.92 10.46
N GLU A 56 15.49 -13.81 11.75
CA GLU A 56 14.15 -13.49 12.29
C GLU A 56 13.65 -12.12 11.83
N ALA A 57 14.53 -11.11 11.82
CA ALA A 57 14.19 -9.77 11.31
C ALA A 57 13.88 -9.78 9.81
N VAL A 58 14.62 -10.56 9.01
CA VAL A 58 14.35 -10.75 7.58
C VAL A 58 13.02 -11.47 7.37
N GLU A 59 12.73 -12.52 8.13
CA GLU A 59 11.48 -13.26 8.04
C GLU A 59 10.26 -12.39 8.41
N PHE A 60 10.39 -11.56 9.46
CA PHE A 60 9.37 -10.60 9.82
C PHE A 60 9.15 -9.54 8.73
N ALA A 61 10.22 -9.02 8.15
CA ALA A 61 10.14 -8.05 7.05
C ALA A 61 9.51 -8.66 5.78
N LEU A 62 9.78 -9.93 5.49
CA LEU A 62 9.15 -10.67 4.39
C LEU A 62 7.65 -10.80 4.60
N LYS A 63 7.21 -11.29 5.76
CA LYS A 63 5.79 -11.43 6.09
C LYS A 63 5.07 -10.10 6.06
N ALA A 64 5.66 -9.05 6.64
CA ALA A 64 5.10 -7.70 6.61
C ALA A 64 4.95 -7.16 5.18
N ALA A 65 5.92 -7.41 4.30
CA ALA A 65 5.85 -7.00 2.90
C ALA A 65 4.79 -7.78 2.10
N GLU A 66 4.64 -9.08 2.36
CA GLU A 66 3.59 -9.91 1.75
C GLU A 66 2.19 -9.47 2.20
N GLU A 67 1.97 -9.30 3.49
CA GLU A 67 0.69 -8.82 4.03
C GLU A 67 0.32 -7.44 3.49
N PHE A 68 1.30 -6.54 3.37
CA PHE A 68 1.08 -5.23 2.78
C PHE A 68 0.67 -5.34 1.30
N ALA A 69 1.34 -6.19 0.52
CA ALA A 69 0.99 -6.43 -0.87
C ALA A 69 -0.42 -7.05 -1.03
N ILE A 70 -0.80 -7.99 -0.15
CA ILE A 70 -2.15 -8.58 -0.14
C ILE A 70 -3.20 -7.51 0.14
N LYS A 71 -3.01 -6.69 1.19
CA LYS A 71 -3.93 -5.59 1.52
C LYS A 71 -4.10 -4.61 0.36
N LYS A 72 -3.01 -4.25 -0.32
CA LYS A 72 -3.08 -3.36 -1.49
C LYS A 72 -3.73 -4.00 -2.72
N ALA A 73 -3.62 -5.31 -2.89
CA ALA A 73 -4.34 -6.03 -3.92
C ALA A 73 -5.86 -6.09 -3.64
N GLU A 74 -6.26 -6.25 -2.38
CA GLU A 74 -7.67 -6.20 -1.94
C GLU A 74 -8.26 -4.79 -2.09
N GLU A 75 -7.52 -3.75 -1.70
CA GLU A 75 -7.93 -2.36 -1.93
C GLU A 75 -8.11 -2.05 -3.43
N LEU A 76 -7.22 -2.59 -4.28
CA LEU A 76 -7.33 -2.44 -5.73
C LEU A 76 -8.57 -3.15 -6.28
N SER A 77 -8.89 -4.36 -5.82
CA SER A 77 -10.08 -5.08 -6.27
C SER A 77 -11.37 -4.35 -5.87
N ALA A 78 -11.42 -3.79 -4.66
CA ALA A 78 -12.52 -2.93 -4.22
C ALA A 78 -12.65 -1.67 -5.10
N CYS A 79 -11.54 -0.98 -5.38
CA CYS A 79 -11.53 0.19 -6.26
C CYS A 79 -11.98 -0.15 -7.70
N LEU A 80 -11.65 -1.34 -8.20
CA LEU A 80 -12.10 -1.80 -9.53
C LEU A 80 -13.61 -2.06 -9.54
N ALA A 81 -14.15 -2.67 -8.48
CA ALA A 81 -15.60 -2.89 -8.35
C ALA A 81 -16.37 -1.56 -8.29
N GLU A 82 -15.88 -0.59 -7.51
CA GLU A 82 -16.46 0.76 -7.45
C GLU A 82 -16.40 1.48 -8.81
N HIS A 83 -15.29 1.35 -9.53
CA HIS A 83 -15.15 1.96 -10.85
C HIS A 83 -16.11 1.34 -11.86
N GLN A 84 -16.26 0.01 -11.84
CA GLN A 84 -17.21 -0.70 -12.69
C GLN A 84 -18.65 -0.26 -12.42
N ALA A 85 -19.05 -0.18 -11.16
CA ALA A 85 -20.38 0.32 -10.77
C ALA A 85 -20.61 1.77 -11.24
N ALA A 86 -19.58 2.63 -11.17
CA ALA A 86 -19.66 4.00 -11.67
C ALA A 86 -19.82 4.07 -13.20
N ILE A 87 -19.17 3.17 -13.95
CA ILE A 87 -19.34 3.06 -15.41
C ILE A 87 -20.74 2.58 -15.77
N GLU A 88 -21.27 1.60 -15.04
CA GLU A 88 -22.63 1.09 -15.29
C GLU A 88 -23.68 2.16 -15.04
N ALA A 89 -23.58 2.90 -13.93
CA ALA A 89 -24.45 4.04 -13.65
C ALA A 89 -24.34 5.13 -14.74
N LEU A 90 -23.13 5.41 -15.23
CA LEU A 90 -22.93 6.35 -16.33
C LEU A 90 -23.63 5.89 -17.62
N LYS A 91 -23.51 4.61 -17.97
CA LYS A 91 -24.19 4.02 -19.14
C LYS A 91 -25.70 4.09 -19.01
N ASP A 92 -26.27 3.87 -17.83
CA ASP A 92 -27.71 3.98 -17.60
C ASP A 92 -28.19 5.42 -17.78
N HIS A 93 -27.44 6.40 -17.27
CA HIS A 93 -27.75 7.81 -17.48
C HIS A 93 -27.60 8.24 -18.94
N GLU A 94 -26.58 7.75 -19.66
CA GLU A 94 -26.41 7.99 -21.09
C GLU A 94 -27.55 7.36 -21.90
N LYS A 95 -27.98 6.15 -21.55
CA LYS A 95 -29.12 5.48 -22.20
C LYS A 95 -30.41 6.28 -22.00
N ALA A 96 -30.69 6.73 -20.78
CA ALA A 96 -31.86 7.57 -20.49
C ALA A 96 -31.81 8.91 -21.26
N TYR A 97 -30.65 9.54 -21.33
CA TYR A 97 -30.43 10.75 -22.11
C TYR A 97 -30.69 10.54 -23.60
N ASN A 98 -30.11 9.48 -24.17
CA ASN A 98 -30.26 9.12 -25.58
C ASN A 98 -31.70 8.73 -25.93
N GLN A 99 -32.40 8.03 -25.02
CA GLN A 99 -33.80 7.69 -25.21
C GLN A 99 -34.66 8.96 -25.28
N LYS A 100 -34.49 9.90 -24.33
CA LYS A 100 -35.22 11.17 -24.35
C LYS A 100 -34.91 12.00 -25.60
N THR A 101 -33.67 11.98 -26.05
CA THR A 101 -33.26 12.64 -27.31
C THR A 101 -34.01 12.05 -28.50
N LYS A 102 -34.02 10.72 -28.65
CA LYS A 102 -34.76 10.03 -29.72
C LYS A 102 -36.26 10.30 -29.68
N GLU A 103 -36.85 10.33 -28.49
CA GLU A 103 -38.27 10.65 -28.31
C GLU A 103 -38.60 12.09 -28.73
N LEU A 104 -37.74 13.05 -28.39
CA LEU A 104 -37.89 14.45 -28.81
C LEU A 104 -37.68 14.62 -30.31
N GLU A 105 -36.67 13.98 -30.89
CA GLU A 105 -36.44 13.95 -32.35
C GLU A 105 -37.66 13.37 -33.08
N ALA A 106 -38.19 12.24 -32.62
CA ALA A 106 -39.40 11.64 -33.19
C ALA A 106 -40.62 12.57 -33.10
N LYS A 107 -40.77 13.32 -32.01
CA LYS A 107 -41.84 14.34 -31.85
C LYS A 107 -41.64 15.53 -32.80
N VAL A 108 -40.40 15.98 -32.99
CA VAL A 108 -40.07 17.03 -33.97
C VAL A 108 -40.45 16.61 -35.39
N HIS A 109 -40.17 15.36 -35.77
CA HIS A 109 -40.48 14.84 -37.11
C HIS A 109 -41.97 14.51 -37.33
N SER A 110 -42.67 14.05 -36.29
CA SER A 110 -44.08 13.64 -36.39
C SER A 110 -45.08 14.79 -36.26
N THR A 111 -44.71 15.90 -35.62
CA THR A 111 -45.61 17.03 -35.39
C THR A 111 -45.36 18.20 -36.33
N LYS A 112 -46.41 18.99 -36.62
CA LYS A 112 -46.36 20.18 -37.49
C LYS A 112 -46.83 21.42 -36.73
N GLY A 113 -46.49 22.60 -37.25
CA GLY A 113 -46.92 23.89 -36.69
C GLY A 113 -46.21 24.27 -35.39
N ILE A 114 -46.91 24.98 -34.49
CA ILE A 114 -46.33 25.54 -33.25
C ILE A 114 -45.81 24.44 -32.31
N SER A 115 -46.45 23.27 -32.28
CA SER A 115 -46.00 22.14 -31.46
C SER A 115 -44.61 21.63 -31.90
N CYS A 116 -44.32 21.61 -33.20
CA CYS A 116 -43.01 21.26 -33.72
C CYS A 116 -41.93 22.27 -33.25
N LEU A 117 -42.26 23.57 -33.25
CA LEU A 117 -41.35 24.61 -32.76
C LEU A 117 -41.06 24.44 -31.25
N LYS A 118 -42.06 24.07 -30.45
CA LYS A 118 -41.88 23.75 -29.03
C LYS A 118 -40.94 22.57 -28.84
N TYR A 119 -41.16 21.46 -29.55
CA TYR A 119 -40.28 20.29 -29.44
C TYR A 119 -38.87 20.55 -29.97
N LYS A 120 -38.69 21.40 -30.98
CA LYS A 120 -37.37 21.84 -31.44
C LYS A 120 -36.63 22.63 -30.37
N ASN A 121 -37.34 23.52 -29.65
CA ASN A 121 -36.76 24.27 -28.54
C ASN A 121 -36.43 23.34 -27.36
N GLU A 122 -37.31 22.40 -27.01
CA GLU A 122 -37.06 21.40 -25.97
C GLU A 122 -35.88 20.48 -26.33
N LEU A 123 -35.77 20.05 -27.58
CA LEU A 123 -34.64 19.28 -28.08
C LEU A 123 -33.34 20.09 -28.02
N ALA A 124 -33.36 21.35 -28.47
CA ALA A 124 -32.20 22.24 -28.38
C ALA A 124 -31.77 22.47 -26.93
N GLN A 125 -32.71 22.64 -26.00
CA GLN A 125 -32.41 22.79 -24.58
C GLN A 125 -31.83 21.49 -23.98
N HIS A 126 -32.41 20.34 -24.33
CA HIS A 126 -31.94 19.03 -23.88
C HIS A 126 -30.55 18.68 -24.44
N LEU A 127 -30.20 19.17 -25.65
CA LEU A 127 -28.87 19.05 -26.22
C LEU A 127 -27.87 20.08 -25.68
N ALA A 128 -28.33 21.28 -25.35
CA ALA A 128 -27.49 22.35 -24.79
C ALA A 128 -27.09 22.07 -23.34
N GLU A 129 -27.97 21.45 -22.55
CA GLU A 129 -27.74 21.15 -21.15
C GLU A 129 -27.62 19.65 -20.91
N ASP A 130 -26.39 19.21 -20.62
CA ASP A 130 -26.11 17.86 -20.15
C ASP A 130 -26.80 17.68 -18.78
N PRO A 131 -27.78 16.77 -18.64
CA PRO A 131 -28.64 16.75 -17.46
C PRO A 131 -27.81 16.48 -16.21
N LEU A 132 -28.17 17.14 -15.11
CA LEU A 132 -27.41 17.10 -13.85
C LEU A 132 -27.03 15.67 -13.40
N PRO A 133 -27.91 14.65 -13.53
CA PRO A 133 -27.52 13.25 -13.26
C PRO A 133 -26.36 12.73 -14.12
N LEU A 134 -26.35 13.02 -15.43
CA LEU A 134 -25.29 12.58 -16.34
C LEU A 134 -23.96 13.28 -16.04
N ARG A 135 -24.00 14.59 -15.74
CA ARG A 135 -22.81 15.32 -15.29
C ARG A 135 -22.23 14.74 -14.01
N LYS A 136 -23.07 14.44 -13.02
CA LYS A 136 -22.64 13.80 -11.76
C LYS A 136 -22.03 12.43 -12.02
N ALA A 137 -22.66 11.60 -12.85
CA ALA A 137 -22.14 10.29 -13.20
C ALA A 137 -20.77 10.36 -13.89
N LYS A 138 -20.59 11.31 -14.83
CA LYS A 138 -19.29 11.57 -15.50
C LYS A 138 -18.20 11.95 -14.50
N ILE A 139 -18.51 12.83 -13.54
CA ILE A 139 -17.58 13.23 -12.48
C ILE A 139 -17.22 12.04 -11.59
N ILE A 140 -18.21 11.24 -11.19
CA ILE A 140 -17.98 10.05 -10.36
C ILE A 140 -17.12 9.03 -11.10
N ALA A 141 -17.44 8.73 -12.36
CA ALA A 141 -16.65 7.81 -13.19
C ALA A 141 -15.20 8.29 -13.37
N ALA A 142 -14.98 9.60 -13.57
CA ALA A 142 -13.64 10.18 -13.64
C ALA A 142 -12.89 10.13 -12.29
N ALA A 143 -13.59 10.35 -11.19
CA ALA A 143 -13.01 10.28 -9.85
C ALA A 143 -12.63 8.84 -9.48
N THR A 144 -13.49 7.86 -9.77
CA THR A 144 -13.19 6.44 -9.54
C THR A 144 -12.06 5.97 -10.44
N ALA A 145 -12.02 6.39 -11.72
CA ALA A 145 -10.89 6.07 -12.61
C ALA A 145 -9.56 6.52 -12.01
N LYS A 146 -9.47 7.76 -11.51
CA LYS A 146 -8.25 8.27 -10.86
C LYS A 146 -7.90 7.48 -9.60
N LYS A 147 -8.87 7.14 -8.77
CA LYS A 147 -8.64 6.31 -7.57
C LYS A 147 -8.11 4.92 -7.94
N THR A 148 -8.70 4.27 -8.94
CA THR A 148 -8.28 2.97 -9.42
C THR A 148 -6.86 3.01 -9.99
N GLU A 149 -6.50 4.04 -10.78
CA GLU A 149 -5.14 4.18 -11.29
C GLU A 149 -4.11 4.36 -10.17
N MET A 150 -4.41 5.16 -9.15
CA MET A 150 -3.53 5.30 -7.98
C MET A 150 -3.40 3.98 -7.21
N ALA A 151 -4.51 3.27 -6.99
CA ALA A 151 -4.49 1.96 -6.34
C ALA A 151 -3.68 0.92 -7.14
N LYS A 152 -3.76 0.96 -8.49
CA LYS A 152 -2.95 0.08 -9.36
C LYS A 152 -1.46 0.34 -9.20
N LEU A 153 -1.04 1.61 -9.14
CA LEU A 153 0.36 1.97 -8.94
C LEU A 153 0.86 1.48 -7.58
N ILE A 154 0.12 1.77 -6.52
CA ILE A 154 0.47 1.37 -5.14
C ILE A 154 0.54 -0.17 -5.02
N ALA A 155 -0.43 -0.89 -5.59
CA ALA A 155 -0.44 -2.36 -5.56
C ALA A 155 0.75 -2.95 -6.34
N LYS A 156 1.13 -2.37 -7.49
CA LYS A 156 2.31 -2.79 -8.25
C LYS A 156 3.61 -2.55 -7.48
N GLU A 157 3.75 -1.39 -6.84
CA GLU A 157 4.91 -1.07 -6.01
C GLU A 157 5.02 -2.01 -4.80
N ALA A 158 3.90 -2.27 -4.11
CA ALA A 158 3.84 -3.21 -2.99
C ALA A 158 4.22 -4.64 -3.43
N ALA A 159 3.70 -5.10 -4.57
CA ALA A 159 4.04 -6.41 -5.13
C ALA A 159 5.53 -6.49 -5.52
N TYR A 160 6.09 -5.44 -6.12
CA TYR A 160 7.52 -5.37 -6.44
C TYR A 160 8.40 -5.39 -5.18
N ALA A 161 8.03 -4.64 -4.14
CA ALA A 161 8.73 -4.62 -2.87
C ALA A 161 8.74 -6.01 -2.21
N ALA A 162 7.59 -6.69 -2.18
CA ALA A 162 7.48 -8.06 -1.67
C ALA A 162 8.34 -9.05 -2.49
N ALA A 163 8.29 -8.96 -3.83
CA ALA A 163 9.11 -9.81 -4.70
C ALA A 163 10.62 -9.55 -4.54
N LYS A 164 11.02 -8.30 -4.32
CA LYS A 164 12.42 -7.92 -4.07
C LYS A 164 12.89 -8.39 -2.71
N ALA A 165 12.03 -8.33 -1.68
CA ALA A 165 12.34 -8.84 -0.36
C ALA A 165 12.61 -10.35 -0.40
N LYS A 166 11.81 -11.13 -1.16
CA LYS A 166 11.99 -12.59 -1.34
C LYS A 166 13.28 -13.02 -2.04
N LYS A 167 13.89 -12.12 -2.82
CA LYS A 167 15.11 -12.42 -3.61
C LYS A 167 16.40 -12.11 -2.85
N LYS A 168 16.33 -11.54 -1.65
CA LYS A 168 17.48 -11.24 -0.79
C LYS A 168 17.60 -12.28 0.33
#